data_AF-A0A9D6UKV6-F1
#
_entry.id   AF-A0A9D6UKV6-F1
#
_cell.length_a   1.000
_cell.length_b   1.000
_cell.length_c   1.000
_cell.angle_alpha   90.00
_cell.angle_beta   90.00
_cell.angle_gamma   90.00
#
_symmetry.space_group_name_H-M   'P 1'
#
loop_
_entity.id
_entity.type
_entity.pdbx_description
1 polymer ?
#
loop_
_entity_poly.entity_id
_entity_poly.type
_entity_poly.pdbx_seq_one_letter_code
_entity_poly.pdbx_strand_id
1 'polypeptide(L)'
;MSIVFAGILPHPPILIPEIGRENLKEAERSKKALEIISRRMLSRNFDTLVIITPHGAVGQASVPVYTAPVFEGNFSSFGMARPVFNFKGDSELGMAVVKDNLLATACPETLLDHGVLVPLYYPQAAGLKKPILPVAIAFMSLPKLYAFGKSLVKTAGRLNRKILLIASADMSHRLTEDAPAGYSPRGREFDEKLVELVKAYDVEGILKFDEKLADEAGQDALWSIAIMLGALDGKKVKPEVLSYEGPFGVGYMVAAMEVI
;
A
#
# COMPACT_ATOMS: atom_id res chain seq x y z
N MET A 1 -8.87 14.63 -14.02
CA MET A 1 -8.01 13.45 -13.79
C MET A 1 -8.42 12.82 -12.48
N SER A 2 -8.82 11.54 -12.46
CA SER A 2 -9.35 10.90 -11.26
C SER A 2 -8.28 10.41 -10.30
N ILE A 3 -7.09 9.99 -10.74
CA ILE A 3 -5.95 9.70 -9.87
C ILE A 3 -4.91 10.82 -9.98
N VAL A 4 -4.41 11.35 -8.86
CA VAL A 4 -3.47 12.49 -8.86
C VAL A 4 -2.06 12.13 -8.42
N PHE A 5 -1.90 11.03 -7.68
CA PHE A 5 -0.63 10.54 -7.17
C PHE A 5 -0.82 9.11 -6.67
N ALA A 6 0.22 8.29 -6.77
CA ALA A 6 0.29 7.04 -6.03
C ALA A 6 1.64 6.84 -5.36
N GLY A 7 1.70 6.02 -4.31
CA GLY A 7 2.93 5.68 -3.61
C GLY A 7 2.93 4.24 -3.13
N ILE A 8 4.13 3.65 -3.08
CA ILE A 8 4.40 2.37 -2.43
C ILE A 8 5.01 2.68 -1.08
N LEU A 9 4.36 2.26 0.00
CA LEU A 9 4.79 2.51 1.37
C LEU A 9 4.82 1.17 2.15
N PRO A 10 5.90 0.90 2.91
CA PRO A 10 6.00 -0.30 3.73
C PRO A 10 5.11 -0.21 4.97
N HIS A 11 4.77 -1.36 5.54
CA HIS A 11 3.95 -1.49 6.75
C HIS A 11 4.56 -2.20 7.98
N PRO A 12 5.89 -2.28 8.17
CA PRO A 12 6.45 -2.86 9.39
C PRO A 12 6.25 -1.88 10.57
N PRO A 13 5.66 -2.32 11.69
CA PRO A 13 5.40 -1.46 12.85
C PRO A 13 6.65 -0.81 13.44
N ILE A 14 7.84 -1.38 13.22
CA ILE A 14 9.12 -0.81 13.66
C ILE A 14 9.39 0.59 13.08
N LEU A 15 8.75 0.96 11.96
CA LEU A 15 8.87 2.29 11.40
C LEU A 15 8.14 3.35 12.25
N ILE A 16 7.21 2.95 13.10
CA ILE A 16 6.51 3.88 14.01
C ILE A 16 7.47 4.32 15.11
N PRO A 17 7.77 5.63 15.29
CA PRO A 17 8.75 6.12 16.26
C PRO A 17 8.58 5.56 17.68
N GLU A 18 7.34 5.44 18.15
CA GLU A 18 7.03 4.97 19.49
C GLU A 18 7.25 3.45 19.66
N ILE A 19 7.17 2.68 18.56
CA ILE A 19 7.43 1.22 18.52
C ILE A 19 8.92 0.95 18.26
N GLY A 20 9.47 1.52 17.19
CA GLY A 20 10.85 1.32 16.75
C GLY A 20 11.88 1.88 17.72
N ARG A 21 11.59 3.01 18.37
CA ARG A 21 12.49 3.68 19.32
C ARG A 21 13.91 3.79 18.75
N GLU A 22 14.91 3.24 19.46
CA GLU A 22 16.31 3.26 19.04
C GLU A 22 16.57 2.46 17.74
N ASN A 23 15.81 1.39 17.51
CA ASN A 23 15.95 0.54 16.32
C ASN A 23 15.56 1.29 15.03
N LEU A 24 14.72 2.35 15.14
CA LEU A 24 14.34 3.16 13.98
C LEU A 24 15.55 3.79 13.27
N LYS A 25 16.69 3.97 13.97
CA LYS A 25 17.95 4.45 13.39
C LYS A 25 18.47 3.55 12.27
N GLU A 26 18.19 2.24 12.33
CA GLU A 26 18.57 1.27 11.30
C GLU A 26 17.68 1.36 10.04
N ALA A 27 16.49 1.97 10.17
CA ALA A 27 15.54 2.23 9.08
C ALA A 27 15.39 3.74 8.77
N GLU A 28 16.43 4.53 9.04
CA GLU A 28 16.37 5.99 8.94
C GLU A 28 16.12 6.48 7.51
N ARG A 29 16.56 5.74 6.48
CA ARG A 29 16.29 6.13 5.08
C ARG A 29 14.82 5.96 4.75
N SER A 30 14.19 4.87 5.21
CA SER A 30 12.76 4.60 5.03
C SER A 30 11.93 5.63 5.76
N LYS A 31 12.27 5.94 7.01
CA LYS A 31 11.62 7.01 7.78
C LYS A 31 11.67 8.35 7.03
N LYS A 32 12.86 8.78 6.59
CA LYS A 32 13.01 10.04 5.83
C LYS A 32 12.21 10.01 4.53
N ALA A 33 12.25 8.90 3.80
CA ALA A 33 11.50 8.73 2.57
C ALA A 33 9.98 8.80 2.82
N LEU A 34 9.49 8.20 3.90
CA LEU A 34 8.09 8.26 4.34
C LEU A 34 7.66 9.70 4.69
N GLU A 35 8.49 10.45 5.38
CA GLU A 35 8.24 11.88 5.65
C GLU A 35 8.18 12.70 4.35
N ILE A 36 9.10 12.46 3.42
CA ILE A 36 9.16 13.16 2.12
C ILE A 36 7.93 12.83 1.27
N ILE A 37 7.63 11.55 1.06
CA ILE A 37 6.51 11.13 0.21
C ILE A 37 5.17 11.57 0.80
N SER A 38 5.01 11.54 2.13
CA SER A 38 3.81 12.04 2.80
C SER A 38 3.55 13.51 2.50
N ARG A 39 4.58 14.36 2.57
CA ARG A 39 4.45 15.78 2.21
C ARG A 39 4.11 15.96 0.72
N ARG A 40 4.76 15.20 -0.17
CA ARG A 40 4.49 15.25 -1.62
C ARG A 40 3.05 14.84 -1.94
N MET A 41 2.56 13.78 -1.32
CA MET A 41 1.19 13.28 -1.44
C MET A 41 0.17 14.33 -0.99
N LEU A 42 0.35 14.89 0.22
CA LEU A 42 -0.60 15.86 0.79
C LEU A 42 -0.59 17.22 0.10
N SER A 43 0.46 17.55 -0.65
CA SER A 43 0.50 18.75 -1.50
C SER A 43 -0.44 18.68 -2.71
N ARG A 44 -0.96 17.49 -3.05
CA ARG A 44 -1.84 17.29 -4.20
C ARG A 44 -3.28 17.63 -3.85
N ASN A 45 -4.02 18.11 -4.84
CA ASN A 45 -5.46 18.33 -4.69
C ASN A 45 -6.22 17.02 -4.91
N PHE A 46 -6.52 16.31 -3.81
CA PHE A 46 -7.34 15.10 -3.80
C PHE A 46 -8.51 15.23 -2.82
N ASP A 47 -9.50 14.38 -3.04
CA ASP A 47 -10.72 14.29 -2.24
C ASP A 47 -10.68 13.09 -1.30
N THR A 48 -10.15 11.96 -1.77
CA THR A 48 -10.10 10.70 -1.01
C THR A 48 -8.75 10.02 -1.15
N LEU A 49 -8.21 9.49 -0.05
CA LEU A 49 -7.03 8.64 -0.05
C LEU A 49 -7.46 7.18 -0.09
N VAL A 50 -7.16 6.46 -1.16
CA VAL A 50 -7.33 5.02 -1.24
C VAL A 50 -6.08 4.36 -0.68
N ILE A 51 -6.24 3.39 0.22
CA ILE A 51 -5.13 2.58 0.72
C ILE A 51 -5.40 1.11 0.42
N ILE A 52 -4.51 0.50 -0.35
CA ILE A 52 -4.52 -0.93 -0.65
C ILE A 52 -3.68 -1.65 0.40
N THR A 53 -4.24 -2.62 1.09
CA THR A 53 -3.56 -3.37 2.15
C THR A 53 -3.51 -4.87 1.85
N PRO A 54 -2.38 -5.55 2.06
CA PRO A 54 -2.30 -7.00 1.99
C PRO A 54 -2.70 -7.69 3.30
N HIS A 55 -3.12 -6.93 4.32
CA HIS A 55 -3.57 -7.41 5.62
C HIS A 55 -5.08 -7.15 5.84
N GLY A 56 -5.58 -7.49 7.03
CA GLY A 56 -7.00 -7.33 7.37
C GLY A 56 -7.90 -8.37 6.69
N ALA A 57 -9.03 -7.92 6.15
CA ALA A 57 -10.02 -8.78 5.52
C ALA A 57 -9.59 -9.20 4.11
N VAL A 58 -8.49 -9.94 3.97
CA VAL A 58 -7.97 -10.41 2.68
C VAL A 58 -8.96 -11.36 2.01
N GLY A 59 -9.27 -11.09 0.74
CA GLY A 59 -10.21 -11.88 -0.04
C GLY A 59 -9.59 -13.13 -0.68
N GLN A 60 -10.43 -14.12 -0.96
CA GLN A 60 -10.02 -15.31 -1.73
C GLN A 60 -10.41 -15.22 -3.20
N ALA A 61 -11.62 -14.72 -3.48
CA ALA A 61 -12.18 -14.67 -4.84
C ALA A 61 -12.66 -13.26 -5.27
N SER A 62 -12.67 -12.31 -4.35
CA SER A 62 -13.05 -10.91 -4.57
C SER A 62 -12.26 -9.99 -3.65
N VAL A 63 -11.99 -8.79 -4.12
CA VAL A 63 -11.27 -7.69 -3.47
C VAL A 63 -12.20 -7.00 -2.45
N PRO A 64 -11.92 -7.09 -1.15
CA PRO A 64 -12.78 -6.48 -0.14
C PRO A 64 -12.56 -4.98 -0.05
N VAL A 65 -13.66 -4.22 -0.18
CA VAL A 65 -13.68 -2.75 -0.16
C VAL A 65 -14.39 -2.31 1.12
N TYR A 66 -13.70 -1.56 1.97
CA TYR A 66 -14.23 -1.16 3.27
C TYR A 66 -15.23 -0.02 3.09
N THR A 67 -16.48 -0.27 3.45
CA THR A 67 -17.60 0.66 3.14
C THR A 67 -18.10 1.45 4.35
N ALA A 68 -17.51 1.28 5.53
CA ALA A 68 -17.91 1.97 6.74
C ALA A 68 -17.62 3.49 6.67
N PRO A 69 -18.44 4.33 7.35
CA PRO A 69 -18.26 5.78 7.33
C PRO A 69 -17.15 6.29 8.25
N VAL A 70 -16.70 5.46 9.19
CA VAL A 70 -15.65 5.76 10.17
C VAL A 70 -14.82 4.50 10.37
N PHE A 71 -13.51 4.69 10.48
CA PHE A 71 -12.55 3.64 10.80
C PHE A 71 -11.73 4.03 12.02
N GLU A 72 -11.40 3.03 12.83
CA GLU A 72 -10.60 3.19 14.04
C GLU A 72 -9.48 2.16 14.07
N GLY A 73 -8.40 2.45 14.80
CA GLY A 73 -7.33 1.48 14.97
C GLY A 73 -6.25 1.98 15.90
N ASN A 74 -5.40 1.05 16.36
CA ASN A 74 -4.22 1.34 17.15
C ASN A 74 -3.18 0.23 16.96
N PHE A 75 -2.05 0.35 17.65
CA PHE A 75 -0.96 -0.62 17.59
C PHE A 75 -0.93 -1.55 18.81
N SER A 76 -2.10 -1.90 19.40
CA SER A 76 -2.17 -2.74 20.61
C SER A 76 -1.52 -4.11 20.41
N SER A 77 -1.64 -4.70 19.21
CA SER A 77 -0.95 -5.95 18.85
C SER A 77 0.57 -5.85 18.92
N PHE A 78 1.11 -4.63 18.94
CA PHE A 78 2.53 -4.31 19.06
C PHE A 78 2.84 -3.60 20.39
N GLY A 79 1.97 -3.75 21.39
CA GLY A 79 2.16 -3.22 22.74
C GLY A 79 1.81 -1.73 22.91
N MET A 80 1.13 -1.10 21.93
CA MET A 80 0.76 0.32 22.00
C MET A 80 -0.70 0.60 21.70
N ALA A 81 -1.52 0.70 22.76
CA ALA A 81 -2.93 1.04 22.64
C ALA A 81 -3.21 2.52 22.31
N ARG A 82 -2.19 3.39 22.37
CA ARG A 82 -2.29 4.81 22.03
C ARG A 82 -1.14 5.25 21.10
N PRO A 83 -1.35 6.24 20.22
CA PRO A 83 -2.64 6.93 19.98
C PRO A 83 -3.66 6.02 19.31
N VAL A 84 -4.95 6.36 19.47
CA VAL A 84 -6.03 5.75 18.70
C VAL A 84 -6.23 6.59 17.44
N PHE A 85 -6.07 5.95 16.28
CA PHE A 85 -6.29 6.56 14.99
C PHE A 85 -7.76 6.52 14.65
N ASN A 86 -8.25 7.62 14.08
CA ASN A 86 -9.64 7.77 13.65
C ASN A 86 -9.63 8.39 12.25
N PHE A 87 -10.32 7.75 11.32
CA PHE A 87 -10.43 8.23 9.95
C PHE A 87 -11.87 8.26 9.49
N LYS A 88 -12.22 9.31 8.74
CA LYS A 88 -13.48 9.33 8.00
C LYS A 88 -13.38 8.38 6.80
N GLY A 89 -14.36 7.52 6.60
CA GLY A 89 -14.47 6.67 5.42
C GLY A 89 -15.16 7.38 4.25
N ASP A 90 -14.78 7.04 3.02
CA ASP A 90 -15.51 7.41 1.81
C ASP A 90 -16.47 6.29 1.38
N SER A 91 -17.54 6.09 2.17
CA SER A 91 -18.55 5.06 1.92
C SER A 91 -19.21 5.19 0.55
N GLU A 92 -19.38 6.42 0.04
CA GLU A 92 -20.00 6.64 -1.28
C GLU A 92 -19.12 6.04 -2.38
N LEU A 93 -17.82 6.35 -2.38
CA LEU A 93 -16.88 5.75 -3.33
C LEU A 93 -16.79 4.24 -3.13
N GLY A 94 -16.68 3.76 -1.89
CA GLY A 94 -16.58 2.33 -1.59
C GLY A 94 -17.79 1.54 -2.13
N MET A 95 -19.01 1.98 -1.83
CA MET A 95 -20.24 1.35 -2.33
C MET A 95 -20.34 1.41 -3.85
N ALA A 96 -19.91 2.51 -4.47
CA ALA A 96 -19.87 2.62 -5.92
C ALA A 96 -18.89 1.62 -6.56
N VAL A 97 -17.71 1.40 -5.94
CA VAL A 97 -16.73 0.41 -6.42
C VAL A 97 -17.31 -1.00 -6.33
N VAL A 98 -17.96 -1.33 -5.20
CA VAL A 98 -18.63 -2.64 -5.02
C VAL A 98 -19.72 -2.86 -6.07
N LYS A 99 -20.50 -1.82 -6.40
CA LYS A 99 -21.57 -1.92 -7.40
C LYS A 99 -21.05 -2.03 -8.83
N ASP A 100 -19.98 -1.32 -9.16
CA ASP A 100 -19.46 -1.22 -10.53
C ASP A 100 -18.52 -2.38 -10.91
N ASN A 101 -18.04 -3.16 -9.93
CA ASN A 101 -17.00 -4.16 -10.14
C ASN A 101 -17.38 -5.52 -9.55
N LEU A 102 -17.56 -6.53 -10.40
CA LEU A 102 -17.88 -7.91 -10.00
C LEU A 102 -16.77 -8.59 -9.19
N LEU A 103 -15.54 -8.06 -9.24
CA LEU A 103 -14.43 -8.53 -8.42
C LEU A 103 -14.40 -7.86 -7.04
N ALA A 104 -15.32 -6.94 -6.73
CA ALA A 104 -15.35 -6.24 -5.46
C ALA A 104 -16.41 -6.83 -4.51
N THR A 105 -16.17 -6.77 -3.21
CA THR A 105 -17.16 -7.12 -2.18
C THR A 105 -17.13 -6.10 -1.05
N ALA A 106 -18.30 -5.73 -0.52
CA ALA A 106 -18.37 -4.82 0.61
C ALA A 106 -17.80 -5.48 1.87
N CYS A 107 -16.90 -4.79 2.56
CA CYS A 107 -16.35 -5.19 3.83
C CYS A 107 -16.95 -4.29 4.94
N PRO A 108 -17.64 -4.87 5.92
CA PRO A 108 -18.25 -4.12 7.02
C PRO A 108 -17.25 -3.79 8.16
N GLU A 109 -16.01 -4.28 8.08
CA GLU A 109 -14.98 -4.05 9.10
C GLU A 109 -14.70 -2.56 9.28
N THR A 110 -14.55 -2.15 10.54
CA THR A 110 -14.28 -0.77 10.94
C THR A 110 -12.91 -0.62 11.59
N LEU A 111 -12.31 -1.73 12.05
CA LEU A 111 -11.01 -1.77 12.69
C LEU A 111 -9.89 -1.92 11.66
N LEU A 112 -8.92 -1.03 11.75
CA LEU A 112 -7.73 -1.01 10.90
C LEU A 112 -6.53 -1.59 11.65
N ASP A 113 -5.78 -2.46 10.98
CA ASP A 113 -4.55 -3.04 11.50
C ASP A 113 -3.30 -2.31 10.97
N HIS A 114 -2.13 -2.84 11.30
CA HIS A 114 -0.84 -2.28 10.89
C HIS A 114 -0.66 -2.13 9.37
N GLY A 115 -1.24 -3.00 8.55
CA GLY A 115 -1.16 -2.92 7.09
C GLY A 115 -1.84 -1.66 6.53
N VAL A 116 -2.70 -1.01 7.32
CA VAL A 116 -3.28 0.30 6.97
C VAL A 116 -2.68 1.41 7.81
N LEU A 117 -2.49 1.18 9.12
CA LEU A 117 -2.08 2.22 10.05
C LEU A 117 -0.61 2.64 9.88
N VAL A 118 0.30 1.72 9.55
CA VAL A 118 1.73 2.07 9.39
C VAL A 118 1.94 3.01 8.19
N PRO A 119 1.44 2.71 6.97
CA PRO A 119 1.56 3.64 5.85
C PRO A 119 0.83 4.97 6.05
N LEU A 120 -0.19 5.01 6.92
CA LEU A 120 -0.94 6.23 7.23
C LEU A 120 -0.35 7.05 8.37
N TYR A 121 0.60 6.53 9.15
CA TYR A 121 1.16 7.25 10.30
C TYR A 121 1.79 8.59 9.89
N TYR A 122 2.70 8.58 8.91
CA TYR A 122 3.38 9.79 8.45
C TYR A 122 2.47 10.76 7.68
N PRO A 123 1.55 10.30 6.80
CA PRO A 123 0.51 11.16 6.25
C PRO A 123 -0.36 11.80 7.33
N GLN A 124 -0.76 11.05 8.36
CA GLN A 124 -1.55 11.59 9.48
C GLN A 124 -0.77 12.65 10.25
N ALA A 125 0.49 12.36 10.61
CA ALA A 125 1.38 13.32 11.27
C ALA A 125 1.63 14.58 10.42
N ALA A 126 1.63 14.45 9.09
CA ALA A 126 1.75 15.55 8.14
C ALA A 126 0.43 16.31 7.89
N GLY A 127 -0.67 15.93 8.56
CA GLY A 127 -1.93 16.67 8.53
C GLY A 127 -2.99 16.16 7.55
N LEU A 128 -2.99 14.86 7.23
CA LEU A 128 -4.08 14.22 6.49
C LEU A 128 -5.44 14.48 7.19
N LYS A 129 -6.40 15.04 6.45
CA LYS A 129 -7.78 15.31 6.92
C LYS A 129 -8.85 14.76 5.98
N LYS A 130 -8.43 14.23 4.84
CA LYS A 130 -9.32 13.74 3.78
C LYS A 130 -9.86 12.35 4.17
N PRO A 131 -11.07 11.99 3.73
CA PRO A 131 -11.57 10.63 3.88
C PRO A 131 -10.63 9.59 3.28
N ILE A 132 -10.66 8.39 3.85
CA ILE A 132 -9.94 7.23 3.33
C ILE A 132 -10.89 6.18 2.75
N LEU A 133 -10.40 5.38 1.83
CA LEU A 133 -11.03 4.15 1.36
C LEU A 133 -10.04 3.01 1.48
N PRO A 134 -10.11 2.20 2.56
CA PRO A 134 -9.34 0.98 2.67
C PRO A 134 -9.85 -0.08 1.68
N VAL A 135 -8.93 -0.77 1.04
CA VAL A 135 -9.19 -1.87 0.12
C VAL A 135 -8.20 -2.98 0.45
N ALA A 136 -8.67 -4.14 0.88
CA ALA A 136 -7.80 -5.29 1.07
C ALA A 136 -7.52 -5.98 -0.28
N ILE A 137 -6.37 -6.63 -0.42
CA ILE A 137 -6.11 -7.47 -1.59
C ILE A 137 -6.99 -8.72 -1.59
N ALA A 138 -6.98 -9.42 -2.71
CA ALA A 138 -7.45 -10.78 -2.80
C ALA A 138 -6.35 -11.66 -3.41
N PHE A 139 -6.25 -12.93 -3.01
CA PHE A 139 -5.30 -13.89 -3.57
C PHE A 139 -5.69 -14.32 -4.99
N MET A 140 -5.56 -13.37 -5.90
CA MET A 140 -5.88 -13.46 -7.31
C MET A 140 -4.64 -13.15 -8.13
N SER A 141 -4.66 -13.52 -9.40
CA SER A 141 -3.55 -13.21 -10.30
C SER A 141 -3.35 -11.69 -10.43
N LEU A 142 -2.10 -11.26 -10.59
CA LEU A 142 -1.73 -9.85 -10.74
C LEU A 142 -2.51 -9.16 -11.88
N PRO A 143 -2.77 -9.79 -13.04
CA PRO A 143 -3.61 -9.18 -14.08
C PRO A 143 -5.06 -8.92 -13.64
N LYS A 144 -5.67 -9.76 -12.80
CA LYS A 144 -7.03 -9.51 -12.27
C LYS A 144 -7.04 -8.34 -11.30
N LEU A 145 -6.02 -8.24 -10.44
CA LEU A 145 -5.85 -7.12 -9.51
C LEU A 145 -5.56 -5.80 -10.24
N TYR A 146 -4.77 -5.85 -11.30
CA TYR A 146 -4.57 -4.72 -12.20
C TYR A 146 -5.89 -4.27 -12.85
N ALA A 147 -6.70 -5.21 -13.34
CA ALA A 147 -8.02 -4.89 -13.88
C ALA A 147 -8.96 -4.26 -12.83
N PHE A 148 -8.88 -4.71 -11.57
CA PHE A 148 -9.59 -4.07 -10.46
C PHE A 148 -9.14 -2.61 -10.26
N GLY A 149 -7.83 -2.33 -10.26
CA GLY A 149 -7.28 -0.98 -10.15
C GLY A 149 -7.80 -0.02 -11.25
N LYS A 150 -7.87 -0.51 -12.50
CA LYS A 150 -8.47 0.24 -13.61
C LYS A 150 -9.94 0.58 -13.35
N SER A 151 -10.71 -0.39 -12.86
CA SER A 151 -12.12 -0.19 -12.54
C SER A 151 -12.32 0.82 -11.42
N LEU A 152 -11.50 0.76 -10.37
CA LEU A 152 -11.53 1.70 -9.24
C LEU A 152 -11.40 3.15 -9.73
N VAL A 153 -10.43 3.44 -10.60
CA VAL A 153 -10.19 4.80 -11.11
C VAL A 153 -11.28 5.27 -12.08
N LYS A 154 -11.90 4.34 -12.82
CA LYS A 154 -13.08 4.63 -13.65
C LYS A 154 -14.28 5.02 -12.78
N THR A 155 -14.55 4.26 -11.71
CA THR A 155 -15.63 4.57 -10.76
C THR A 155 -15.39 5.91 -10.05
N ALA A 156 -14.17 6.17 -9.58
CA ALA A 156 -13.81 7.46 -9.01
C ALA A 156 -14.05 8.61 -10.01
N GLY A 157 -13.66 8.43 -11.28
CA GLY A 157 -13.90 9.41 -12.33
C GLY A 157 -15.39 9.69 -12.58
N ARG A 158 -16.24 8.66 -12.56
CA ARG A 158 -17.71 8.79 -12.69
C ARG A 158 -18.32 9.63 -11.56
N LEU A 159 -17.76 9.55 -10.36
CA LEU A 159 -18.16 10.34 -9.20
C LEU A 159 -17.46 11.72 -9.12
N ASN A 160 -16.69 12.11 -10.16
CA ASN A 160 -15.82 13.29 -10.14
C ASN A 160 -14.87 13.34 -8.93
N ARG A 161 -14.48 12.18 -8.41
CA ARG A 161 -13.62 12.05 -7.22
C ARG A 161 -12.16 12.00 -7.63
N LYS A 162 -11.34 12.90 -7.08
CA LYS A 162 -9.88 12.84 -7.20
C LYS A 162 -9.33 11.98 -6.08
N ILE A 163 -8.66 10.90 -6.45
CA ILE A 163 -8.06 9.96 -5.52
C ILE A 163 -6.54 10.10 -5.51
N LEU A 164 -6.00 9.94 -4.31
CA LEU A 164 -4.60 9.61 -4.08
C LEU A 164 -4.55 8.14 -3.65
N LEU A 165 -3.54 7.38 -4.06
CA LEU A 165 -3.47 5.94 -3.77
C LEU A 165 -2.17 5.55 -3.03
N ILE A 166 -2.29 4.78 -1.95
CA ILE A 166 -1.17 4.10 -1.28
C ILE A 166 -1.27 2.60 -1.53
N ALA A 167 -0.24 1.99 -2.10
CA ALA A 167 -0.04 0.56 -2.04
C ALA A 167 0.79 0.25 -0.79
N SER A 168 0.15 -0.35 0.22
CA SER A 168 0.86 -0.89 1.37
C SER A 168 1.55 -2.19 0.94
N ALA A 169 2.87 -2.24 1.10
CA ALA A 169 3.67 -3.31 0.51
C ALA A 169 5.01 -3.47 1.24
N ASP A 170 5.23 -4.64 1.82
CA ASP A 170 6.53 -5.11 2.27
C ASP A 170 7.09 -6.08 1.23
N MET A 171 8.40 -5.97 1.00
CA MET A 171 9.10 -6.74 -0.02
C MET A 171 9.38 -8.15 0.51
N SER A 172 10.56 -8.73 0.31
CA SER A 172 10.89 -10.04 0.89
C SER A 172 10.83 -10.00 2.42
N HIS A 173 10.27 -11.05 3.02
CA HIS A 173 10.27 -11.29 4.47
C HIS A 173 11.39 -12.26 4.90
N ARG A 174 12.41 -12.44 4.06
CA ARG A 174 13.39 -13.53 4.15
C ARG A 174 14.84 -13.10 3.95
N LEU A 175 15.16 -11.84 4.25
CA LEU A 175 16.49 -11.27 3.97
C LEU A 175 17.58 -11.73 4.96
N THR A 176 17.21 -12.22 6.14
CA THR A 176 18.12 -12.63 7.21
C THR A 176 17.62 -13.91 7.91
N GLU A 177 18.47 -14.56 8.72
CA GLU A 177 18.10 -15.78 9.47
C GLU A 177 17.04 -15.55 10.54
N ASP A 178 17.04 -14.36 11.13
CA ASP A 178 16.07 -13.88 12.11
C ASP A 178 14.84 -13.22 11.47
N ALA A 179 14.74 -13.21 10.13
CA ALA A 179 13.59 -12.66 9.43
C ALA A 179 12.29 -13.41 9.80
N PRO A 180 11.12 -12.74 9.79
CA PRO A 180 9.85 -13.34 10.22
C PRO A 180 9.48 -14.64 9.50
N ALA A 181 9.89 -14.79 8.22
CA ALA A 181 9.63 -15.98 7.41
C ALA A 181 10.87 -16.88 7.22
N GLY A 182 11.93 -16.67 8.01
CA GLY A 182 13.23 -17.35 7.90
C GLY A 182 14.05 -16.87 6.71
N TYR A 183 15.29 -17.35 6.57
CA TYR A 183 16.19 -16.89 5.51
C TYR A 183 15.99 -17.60 4.16
N SER A 184 16.03 -16.83 3.08
CA SER A 184 16.26 -17.34 1.73
C SER A 184 17.16 -16.36 0.98
N PRO A 185 18.27 -16.81 0.36
CA PRO A 185 19.10 -15.94 -0.47
C PRO A 185 18.32 -15.32 -1.64
N ARG A 186 17.24 -15.97 -2.07
CA ARG A 186 16.35 -15.49 -3.15
C ARG A 186 15.43 -14.35 -2.71
N GLY A 187 15.32 -14.09 -1.41
CA GLY A 187 14.64 -12.89 -0.91
C GLY A 187 15.30 -11.61 -1.43
N ARG A 188 16.65 -11.55 -1.43
CA ARG A 188 17.38 -10.40 -1.97
C ARG A 188 17.23 -10.27 -3.49
N GLU A 189 17.26 -11.39 -4.20
CA GLU A 189 17.04 -11.43 -5.66
C GLU A 189 15.66 -10.86 -6.03
N PHE A 190 14.62 -11.23 -5.28
CA PHE A 190 13.28 -10.69 -5.44
C PHE A 190 13.24 -9.16 -5.24
N ASP A 191 13.80 -8.69 -4.13
CA ASP A 191 13.77 -7.26 -3.78
C ASP A 191 14.49 -6.40 -4.82
N GLU A 192 15.72 -6.78 -5.20
CA GLU A 192 16.52 -6.07 -6.18
C GLU A 192 15.79 -5.99 -7.53
N LYS A 193 15.21 -7.11 -7.98
CA LYS A 193 14.44 -7.15 -9.22
C LYS A 193 13.20 -6.27 -9.18
N LEU A 194 12.40 -6.34 -8.11
CA LEU A 194 11.18 -5.54 -7.99
C LEU A 194 11.50 -4.04 -7.88
N VAL A 195 12.56 -3.66 -7.17
CA VAL A 195 13.03 -2.26 -7.11
C VAL A 195 13.39 -1.73 -8.50
N GLU A 196 14.13 -2.50 -9.30
CA GLU A 196 14.50 -2.07 -10.66
C GLU A 196 13.29 -1.95 -11.59
N LEU A 197 12.34 -2.88 -11.53
CA LEU A 197 11.09 -2.79 -12.29
C LEU A 197 10.27 -1.55 -11.89
N VAL A 198 10.20 -1.23 -10.61
CA VAL A 198 9.52 -0.04 -10.10
C VAL A 198 10.21 1.25 -10.56
N LYS A 199 11.54 1.32 -10.53
CA LYS A 199 12.31 2.47 -11.05
C LYS A 199 12.08 2.67 -12.55
N ALA A 200 12.03 1.58 -13.31
CA ALA A 200 11.80 1.61 -14.76
C ALA A 200 10.33 1.85 -15.13
N TYR A 201 9.42 1.81 -14.16
CA TYR A 201 7.97 1.77 -14.38
C TYR A 201 7.56 0.64 -15.35
N ASP A 202 8.20 -0.52 -15.22
CA ASP A 202 7.95 -1.70 -16.05
C ASP A 202 6.73 -2.48 -15.54
N VAL A 203 5.55 -2.02 -15.98
CA VAL A 203 4.27 -2.63 -15.62
C VAL A 203 4.19 -4.09 -16.08
N GLU A 204 4.66 -4.40 -17.28
CA GLU A 204 4.57 -5.75 -17.83
C GLU A 204 5.46 -6.71 -17.06
N GLY A 205 6.69 -6.30 -16.74
CA GLY A 205 7.62 -7.07 -15.92
C GLY A 205 7.08 -7.38 -14.53
N ILE A 206 6.38 -6.43 -13.90
CA ILE A 206 5.74 -6.64 -12.59
C ILE A 206 4.54 -7.60 -12.70
N LEU A 207 3.68 -7.45 -13.73
CA LEU A 207 2.53 -8.34 -13.89
C LEU A 207 2.91 -9.78 -14.29
N LYS A 208 4.12 -9.98 -14.82
CA LYS A 208 4.70 -11.27 -15.20
C LYS A 208 5.84 -11.69 -14.26
N PHE A 209 5.86 -11.17 -13.03
CA PHE A 209 6.89 -11.53 -12.06
C PHE A 209 6.94 -13.05 -11.87
N ASP A 210 8.14 -13.59 -11.65
CA ASP A 210 8.33 -15.02 -11.42
C ASP A 210 7.66 -15.44 -10.10
N GLU A 211 6.57 -16.20 -10.21
CA GLU A 211 5.77 -16.67 -9.07
C GLU A 211 6.61 -17.48 -8.08
N LYS A 212 7.55 -18.32 -8.55
CA LYS A 212 8.40 -19.12 -7.65
C LYS A 212 9.36 -18.23 -6.85
N LEU A 213 9.92 -17.20 -7.50
CA LEU A 213 10.78 -16.24 -6.82
C LEU A 213 9.99 -15.44 -5.78
N ALA A 214 8.77 -15.00 -6.12
CA ALA A 214 7.89 -14.29 -5.20
C ALA A 214 7.49 -15.14 -3.98
N ASP A 215 7.08 -16.38 -4.21
CA ASP A 215 6.73 -17.34 -3.15
C ASP A 215 7.93 -17.61 -2.23
N GLU A 216 9.11 -17.83 -2.81
CA GLU A 216 10.32 -18.10 -2.03
C GLU A 216 10.80 -16.89 -1.23
N ALA A 217 10.49 -15.67 -1.68
CA ALA A 217 10.78 -14.42 -0.98
C ALA A 217 9.83 -14.14 0.19
N GLY A 218 8.68 -14.83 0.27
CA GLY A 218 7.69 -14.67 1.33
C GLY A 218 7.05 -13.27 1.38
N GLN A 219 6.97 -12.60 0.23
CA GLN A 219 6.57 -11.20 0.07
C GLN A 219 5.07 -10.94 0.20
N ASP A 220 4.68 -9.68 0.43
CA ASP A 220 3.27 -9.23 0.32
C ASP A 220 3.04 -8.03 -0.64
N ALA A 221 4.10 -7.51 -1.26
CA ALA A 221 4.08 -6.34 -2.12
C ALA A 221 3.30 -6.45 -3.44
N LEU A 222 3.44 -7.55 -4.19
CA LEU A 222 3.04 -7.62 -5.61
C LEU A 222 1.55 -7.37 -5.81
N TRP A 223 0.69 -7.87 -4.91
CA TRP A 223 -0.76 -7.75 -5.04
C TRP A 223 -1.22 -6.28 -4.91
N SER A 224 -0.72 -5.57 -3.89
CA SER A 224 -1.02 -4.14 -3.70
C SER A 224 -0.48 -3.28 -4.85
N ILE A 225 0.75 -3.57 -5.29
CA ILE A 225 1.38 -2.87 -6.41
C ILE A 225 0.60 -3.10 -7.72
N ALA A 226 0.13 -4.32 -7.99
CA ALA A 226 -0.66 -4.61 -9.19
C ALA A 226 -1.95 -3.78 -9.25
N ILE A 227 -2.67 -3.63 -8.13
CA ILE A 227 -3.85 -2.75 -8.05
C ILE A 227 -3.47 -1.30 -8.34
N MET A 228 -2.40 -0.80 -7.72
CA MET A 228 -1.91 0.57 -7.97
C MET A 228 -1.55 0.80 -9.44
N LEU A 229 -0.82 -0.13 -10.07
CA LEU A 229 -0.43 -0.01 -11.48
C LEU A 229 -1.67 0.00 -12.39
N GLY A 230 -2.70 -0.78 -12.06
CA GLY A 230 -3.99 -0.74 -12.74
C GLY A 230 -4.66 0.62 -12.62
N ALA A 231 -4.62 1.23 -11.44
CA ALA A 231 -5.16 2.57 -11.22
C ALA A 231 -4.41 3.64 -12.03
N LEU A 232 -3.12 3.44 -12.30
CA LEU A 232 -2.29 4.34 -13.11
C LEU A 232 -2.34 4.05 -14.62
N ASP A 233 -3.14 3.08 -15.07
CA ASP A 233 -3.21 2.72 -16.48
C ASP A 233 -3.56 3.91 -17.39
N GLY A 234 -2.83 4.01 -18.50
CA GLY A 234 -2.96 5.10 -19.47
C GLY A 234 -2.57 6.49 -18.93
N LYS A 235 -1.91 6.58 -17.76
CA LYS A 235 -1.35 7.83 -17.23
C LYS A 235 0.13 7.95 -17.58
N LYS A 236 0.59 9.19 -17.76
CA LYS A 236 2.03 9.48 -17.76
C LYS A 236 2.47 9.54 -16.31
N VAL A 237 3.42 8.69 -15.94
CA VAL A 237 3.91 8.57 -14.57
C VAL A 237 5.40 8.80 -14.54
N LYS A 238 5.84 9.60 -13.57
CA LYS A 238 7.23 9.75 -13.18
C LYS A 238 7.50 8.88 -11.95
N PRO A 239 8.13 7.70 -12.11
CA PRO A 239 8.53 6.86 -10.97
C PRO A 239 9.74 7.48 -10.24
N GLU A 240 9.79 7.33 -8.92
CA GLU A 240 10.96 7.64 -8.09
C GLU A 240 10.99 6.72 -6.87
N VAL A 241 11.96 5.81 -6.81
CA VAL A 241 12.25 5.05 -5.58
C VAL A 241 13.06 5.97 -4.65
N LEU A 242 12.44 6.41 -3.55
CA LEU A 242 13.07 7.32 -2.58
C LEU A 242 14.02 6.57 -1.65
N SER A 243 13.68 5.34 -1.29
CA SER A 243 14.54 4.46 -0.48
C SER A 243 14.23 2.99 -0.72
N TYR A 244 15.25 2.17 -0.50
CA TYR A 244 15.11 0.74 -0.27
C TYR A 244 16.13 0.30 0.80
N GLU A 245 15.66 -0.45 1.81
CA GLU A 245 16.49 -1.10 2.82
C GLU A 245 15.74 -2.25 3.49
N GLY A 246 16.46 -3.21 4.09
CA GLY A 246 15.85 -4.32 4.81
C GLY A 246 16.54 -4.64 6.13
N PRO A 247 16.52 -3.72 7.12
CA PRO A 247 17.31 -3.84 8.35
C PRO A 247 16.85 -4.95 9.29
N PHE A 248 15.58 -5.38 9.22
CA PHE A 248 14.99 -6.37 10.14
C PHE A 248 14.50 -7.62 9.42
N GLY A 249 15.25 -8.07 8.41
CA GLY A 249 14.90 -9.26 7.64
C GLY A 249 13.76 -9.09 6.64
N VAL A 250 13.09 -7.92 6.67
CA VAL A 250 12.01 -7.52 5.75
C VAL A 250 12.47 -6.35 4.89
N GLY A 251 12.24 -6.41 3.58
CA GLY A 251 12.59 -5.33 2.66
C GLY A 251 11.54 -4.22 2.62
N TYR A 252 11.99 -2.97 2.74
CA TYR A 252 11.18 -1.76 2.79
C TYR A 252 11.48 -0.89 1.58
N MET A 253 10.53 -0.77 0.66
CA MET A 253 10.64 0.14 -0.48
C MET A 253 9.66 1.30 -0.31
N VAL A 254 10.17 2.52 -0.40
CA VAL A 254 9.34 3.73 -0.46
C VAL A 254 9.48 4.33 -1.86
N ALA A 255 8.38 4.36 -2.62
CA ALA A 255 8.40 4.85 -4.00
C ALA A 255 7.23 5.79 -4.30
N ALA A 256 7.51 6.86 -5.04
CA ALA A 256 6.53 7.79 -5.58
C ALA A 256 6.22 7.48 -7.05
N MET A 257 4.93 7.50 -7.38
CA MET A 257 4.40 7.38 -8.74
C MET A 257 3.63 8.66 -9.05
N GLU A 258 4.35 9.70 -9.47
CA GLU A 258 3.76 11.01 -9.72
C GLU A 258 3.10 11.06 -11.10
N VAL A 259 1.84 11.45 -11.15
CA VAL A 259 1.10 11.61 -12.42
C VAL A 259 1.42 12.99 -13.01
N ILE A 260 1.91 13.03 -14.26
CA ILE A 260 2.39 14.24 -14.95
C ILE A 260 1.64 14.55 -16.26
#